data_AF-A0A520IEP8-F1
#
_entry.id   AF-A0A520IEP8-F1
#
_cell.length_a   1.000
_cell.length_b   1.000
_cell.length_c   1.000
_cell.angle_alpha   90.00
_cell.angle_beta   90.00
_cell.angle_gamma   90.00
#
_symmetry.space_group_name_H-M   'P 1'
#
loop_
_entity.id
_entity.type
_entity.pdbx_description
1 polymer ?
#
loop_
_entity_poly.entity_id
_entity_poly.type
_entity_poly.pdbx_seq_one_letter_code
_entity_poly.pdbx_strand_id
1 'polypeptide(L)'
;MIVAIALVVALIVTLALTFGKFARSDGWRATVTPLASIIGSGFLICGPLLAREFGSAAILAMATLLAIAYAAGWVIRFNIVHVENHLAAASFNDPIAWTARITQGVLSLAYAVSVAYYLKLLAEFSLKPVTIDPA
;
A
#
# COMPACT_ATOMS: atom_id res chain seq x y z
N MET A 1 11.62 25.32 15.63
CA MET A 1 10.23 25.83 15.50
C MET A 1 9.36 24.94 14.63
N ILE A 2 9.74 24.63 13.37
CA ILE A 2 8.97 23.74 12.47
C ILE A 2 8.72 22.35 13.07
N VAL A 3 9.75 21.72 13.66
CA VAL A 3 9.62 20.39 14.29
C VAL A 3 8.60 20.41 15.44
N ALA A 4 8.63 21.43 16.28
CA ALA A 4 7.68 21.56 17.39
C ALA A 4 6.24 21.73 16.89
N ILE A 5 6.04 22.54 15.85
CA ILE A 5 4.72 22.71 15.20
C ILE A 5 4.25 21.37 14.62
N ALA A 6 5.12 20.64 13.91
CA ALA A 6 4.79 19.34 13.33
C ALA A 6 4.40 18.31 14.40
N LEU A 7 5.12 18.27 15.52
CA LEU A 7 4.79 17.37 16.64
C LEU A 7 3.45 17.72 17.29
N VAL A 8 3.19 19.02 17.52
CA VAL A 8 1.90 19.47 18.08
C VAL A 8 0.75 19.13 17.13
N VAL A 9 0.90 19.39 15.83
CA VAL A 9 -0.11 19.03 14.83
C VAL A 9 -0.32 17.52 14.79
N ALA A 10 0.75 16.72 14.78
CA ALA A 10 0.65 15.27 14.79
C ALA A 10 -0.09 14.75 16.03
N LEU A 11 0.20 15.31 17.21
CA LEU A 11 -0.49 14.97 18.45
C LEU A 11 -1.98 15.33 18.38
N ILE A 12 -2.32 16.54 17.93
CA ILE A 12 -3.71 16.99 17.80
C ILE A 12 -4.47 16.09 16.83
N VAL A 13 -3.91 15.80 15.64
CA VAL A 13 -4.52 14.93 14.64
C VAL A 13 -4.70 13.51 15.20
N THR A 14 -3.69 12.98 15.89
CA THR A 14 -3.78 11.65 16.50
C THR A 14 -4.91 11.59 17.52
N LEU A 15 -4.96 12.53 18.47
CA LEU A 15 -6.04 12.60 19.46
C LEU A 15 -7.41 12.77 18.80
N ALA A 16 -7.53 13.66 17.80
CA ALA A 16 -8.76 13.89 17.08
C ALA A 16 -9.25 12.65 16.33
N LEU A 17 -8.35 11.86 15.72
CA LEU A 17 -8.70 10.61 15.04
C LEU A 17 -8.99 9.48 16.03
N THR A 18 -8.25 9.36 17.13
CA THR A 18 -8.48 8.33 18.15
C THR A 18 -9.82 8.50 18.86
N PHE A 19 -10.21 9.73 19.19
CA PHE A 19 -11.46 10.03 19.90
C PHE A 19 -12.61 10.46 18.99
N GLY A 20 -12.34 10.75 17.72
CA GLY A 20 -13.34 11.20 16.76
C GLY A 20 -14.27 10.10 16.25
N LYS A 21 -15.53 10.46 16.00
CA LYS A 21 -16.50 9.57 15.33
C LYS A 21 -16.12 9.27 13.88
N PHE A 22 -15.37 10.18 13.24
CA PHE A 22 -14.93 10.05 11.84
C PHE A 22 -14.08 8.79 11.61
N ALA A 23 -13.14 8.50 12.50
CA ALA A 23 -12.26 7.34 12.38
C ALA A 23 -13.00 5.99 12.58
N ARG A 24 -14.24 6.02 13.09
CA ARG A 24 -15.09 4.85 13.26
C ARG A 24 -16.01 4.60 12.07
N SER A 25 -16.10 5.52 11.12
CA SER A 25 -16.91 5.34 9.92
C SER A 25 -16.39 4.18 9.08
N ASP A 26 -17.29 3.43 8.46
CA ASP A 26 -16.92 2.27 7.62
C ASP A 26 -16.06 2.71 6.43
N GLY A 27 -16.36 3.86 5.84
CA GLY A 27 -15.55 4.46 4.78
C GLY A 27 -14.11 4.68 5.21
N TRP A 28 -13.88 5.33 6.36
CA TRP A 28 -12.52 5.54 6.87
C TRP A 28 -11.80 4.23 7.15
N ARG A 29 -12.46 3.29 7.85
CA ARG A 29 -11.87 2.00 8.21
C ARG A 29 -11.52 1.16 6.97
N ALA A 30 -12.33 1.23 5.93
CA ALA A 30 -12.08 0.54 4.66
C ALA A 30 -10.90 1.16 3.89
N THR A 31 -10.67 2.47 4.00
CA THR A 31 -9.64 3.17 3.19
C THR A 31 -8.30 3.37 3.91
N VAL A 32 -8.30 3.52 5.24
CA VAL A 32 -7.10 3.97 5.97
C VAL A 32 -5.95 2.98 5.87
N THR A 33 -6.21 1.68 6.00
CA THR A 33 -5.19 0.63 5.94
C THR A 33 -4.57 0.52 4.54
N PRO A 34 -5.36 0.43 3.45
CA PRO A 34 -4.79 0.49 2.09
C PRO A 34 -4.01 1.77 1.81
N LEU A 35 -4.51 2.95 2.20
CA LEU A 35 -3.83 4.22 1.96
C LEU A 35 -2.49 4.32 2.69
N ALA A 36 -2.44 3.86 3.95
CA ALA A 36 -1.20 3.81 4.72
C ALA A 36 -0.15 2.91 4.03
N SER A 37 -0.59 1.77 3.48
CA SER A 37 0.30 0.87 2.72
C SER A 37 0.76 1.48 1.39
N ILE A 38 -0.07 2.24 0.68
CA ILE A 38 0.35 2.91 -0.56
C ILE A 38 1.37 4.01 -0.29
N ILE A 39 1.10 4.88 0.70
CA ILE A 39 2.00 6.01 1.01
C ILE A 39 3.32 5.52 1.59
N GLY A 40 3.29 4.53 2.49
CA GLY A 40 4.48 4.01 3.17
C GLY A 40 5.62 3.66 2.21
N SER A 41 5.45 2.66 1.35
CA SER A 41 6.49 2.28 0.38
C SER A 41 6.47 3.13 -0.90
N GLY A 42 5.29 3.53 -1.36
CA GLY A 42 5.16 4.22 -2.64
C GLY A 42 5.84 5.58 -2.65
N PHE A 43 5.69 6.37 -1.58
CA PHE A 43 6.32 7.69 -1.53
C PHE A 43 7.83 7.60 -1.29
N LEU A 44 8.27 6.75 -0.37
CA LEU A 44 9.67 6.67 0.05
C LEU A 44 10.61 6.14 -1.04
N ILE A 45 10.08 5.36 -1.99
CA ILE A 45 10.91 4.81 -3.09
C ILE A 45 10.44 5.23 -4.45
N CYS A 46 9.14 5.09 -4.78
CA CYS A 46 8.73 5.33 -6.16
C CYS A 46 9.03 6.76 -6.56
N GLY A 47 8.91 7.74 -5.66
CA GLY A 47 9.30 9.12 -5.92
C GLY A 47 10.77 9.24 -6.38
N PRO A 48 11.76 8.91 -5.52
CA PRO A 48 13.17 8.95 -5.90
C PRO A 48 13.53 8.08 -7.11
N LEU A 49 12.94 6.88 -7.20
CA LEU A 49 13.21 5.95 -8.31
C LEU A 49 12.69 6.50 -9.63
N LEU A 50 11.46 7.02 -9.67
CA LEU A 50 10.89 7.64 -10.86
C LEU A 50 11.70 8.89 -11.27
N ALA A 51 12.10 9.72 -10.31
CA ALA A 51 12.94 10.88 -10.58
C ALA A 51 14.31 10.49 -11.16
N ARG A 52 14.91 9.40 -10.66
CA ARG A 52 16.20 8.90 -11.15
C ARG A 52 16.09 8.30 -12.55
N GLU A 53 15.10 7.44 -12.80
CA GLU A 53 15.00 6.69 -14.06
C GLU A 53 14.33 7.50 -15.18
N PHE A 54 13.38 8.37 -14.85
CA PHE A 54 12.58 9.12 -15.84
C PHE A 54 12.84 10.64 -15.82
N GLY A 55 13.58 11.18 -14.85
CA GLY A 55 13.92 12.60 -14.79
C GLY A 55 12.69 13.51 -14.84
N SER A 56 12.65 14.42 -15.82
CA SER A 56 11.51 15.32 -16.04
C SER A 56 10.22 14.60 -16.44
N ALA A 57 10.31 13.39 -17.00
CA ALA A 57 9.15 12.57 -17.36
C ALA A 57 8.57 11.77 -16.17
N ALA A 58 9.12 11.91 -14.96
CA ALA A 58 8.64 11.22 -13.76
C ALA A 58 7.14 11.44 -13.49
N ILE A 59 6.61 12.63 -13.80
CA ILE A 59 5.18 12.94 -13.66
C ILE A 59 4.33 12.07 -14.60
N LEU A 60 4.78 11.89 -15.85
CA LEU A 60 4.09 11.04 -16.84
C LEU A 60 4.16 9.56 -16.45
N ALA A 61 5.31 9.12 -15.94
CA ALA A 61 5.48 7.77 -15.41
C ALA A 61 4.56 7.52 -14.21
N MET A 62 4.46 8.48 -13.28
CA MET A 62 3.52 8.40 -12.15
C MET A 62 2.06 8.39 -12.61
N ALA A 63 1.69 9.22 -13.58
CA ALA A 63 0.34 9.22 -14.16
C ALA A 63 -0.02 7.86 -14.78
N THR A 64 0.94 7.24 -15.48
CA THR A 64 0.78 5.88 -16.04
C THR A 64 0.58 4.85 -14.93
N LEU A 65 1.39 4.89 -13.87
CA LEU A 65 1.24 3.99 -12.72
C LEU A 65 -0.13 4.15 -12.05
N LEU A 66 -0.62 5.39 -11.89
CA LEU A 66 -1.95 5.67 -11.35
C LEU A 66 -3.06 5.14 -12.26
N ALA A 67 -2.93 5.26 -13.58
CA ALA A 67 -3.89 4.72 -14.54
C ALA A 67 -3.96 3.18 -14.46
N ILE A 68 -2.80 2.52 -14.38
CA ILE A 68 -2.73 1.06 -14.21
C ILE A 68 -3.36 0.64 -12.86
N ALA A 69 -3.04 1.34 -11.78
CA ALA A 69 -3.61 1.07 -10.47
C ALA A 69 -5.14 1.25 -10.45
N TYR A 70 -5.64 2.29 -11.14
CA TYR A 70 -7.08 2.52 -11.28
C TYR A 70 -7.77 1.39 -12.05
N ALA A 71 -7.18 0.93 -13.16
CA ALA A 71 -7.68 -0.21 -13.92
C ALA A 71 -7.69 -1.50 -13.09
N ALA A 72 -6.62 -1.78 -12.33
CA ALA A 72 -6.57 -2.91 -11.40
C ALA A 72 -7.67 -2.81 -10.32
N GLY A 73 -7.91 -1.62 -9.79
CA GLY A 73 -9.00 -1.36 -8.85
C GLY A 73 -10.39 -1.61 -9.45
N TRP A 74 -10.57 -1.37 -10.76
CA TRP A 74 -11.80 -1.70 -11.47
C TRP A 74 -12.03 -3.22 -11.55
N VAL A 75 -10.98 -3.98 -11.87
CA VAL A 75 -11.03 -5.45 -11.88
C VAL A 75 -11.33 -6.02 -10.49
N ILE A 76 -10.72 -5.48 -9.44
CA ILE A 76 -11.00 -5.91 -8.06
C ILE A 76 -12.47 -5.68 -7.69
N ARG A 77 -13.03 -4.50 -8.01
CA ARG A 77 -14.46 -4.22 -7.75
C ARG A 77 -15.38 -5.17 -8.53
N PHE A 78 -15.03 -5.47 -9.78
CA PHE A 78 -15.75 -6.46 -10.58
C PHE A 78 -15.74 -7.84 -9.92
N ASN A 79 -14.57 -8.29 -9.44
CA ASN A 79 -14.41 -9.57 -8.77
C ASN A 79 -15.21 -9.64 -7.46
N ILE A 80 -15.20 -8.60 -6.64
CA ILE A 80 -15.99 -8.54 -5.40
C ILE A 80 -17.49 -8.71 -5.70
N VAL A 81 -18.00 -8.02 -6.72
CA VAL A 81 -19.45 -8.05 -7.02
C VAL A 81 -19.89 -9.36 -7.68
N HIS A 82 -19.09 -9.91 -8.60
CA HIS A 82 -19.53 -11.03 -9.44
C HIS A 82 -18.84 -12.35 -9.08
N VAL A 83 -17.54 -12.32 -8.82
CA VAL A 83 -16.72 -13.53 -8.67
C VAL A 83 -16.83 -14.11 -7.27
N GLU A 84 -16.85 -13.28 -6.22
CA GLU A 84 -17.01 -13.78 -4.84
C GLU A 84 -18.34 -14.51 -4.62
N ASN A 85 -19.43 -13.97 -5.15
CA ASN A 85 -20.75 -14.61 -5.11
C ASN A 85 -20.76 -15.95 -5.84
N HIS A 86 -20.06 -16.05 -6.98
CA HIS A 86 -19.91 -17.31 -7.72
C HIS A 86 -19.08 -18.33 -6.93
N LEU A 87 -17.96 -17.91 -6.34
CA LEU A 87 -17.08 -18.78 -5.55
C LEU A 87 -17.78 -19.38 -4.33
N ALA A 88 -18.71 -18.66 -3.71
CA ALA A 88 -19.45 -19.15 -2.55
C ALA A 88 -20.31 -20.39 -2.85
N ALA A 89 -20.78 -20.55 -4.10
CA ALA A 89 -21.59 -21.68 -4.56
C ALA A 89 -20.80 -22.66 -5.44
N ALA A 90 -19.53 -22.38 -5.73
CA ALA A 90 -18.74 -23.12 -6.70
C ALA A 90 -18.34 -24.52 -6.19
N SER A 91 -18.43 -25.51 -7.09
CA SER A 91 -17.91 -26.86 -6.86
C SER A 91 -16.37 -26.86 -6.85
N PHE A 92 -15.76 -27.90 -6.28
CA PHE A 92 -14.31 -28.04 -6.21
C PHE A 92 -13.62 -28.02 -7.58
N ASN A 93 -14.29 -28.49 -8.63
CA ASN A 93 -13.74 -28.57 -10.00
C ASN A 93 -14.12 -27.37 -10.89
N ASP A 94 -14.64 -26.29 -10.30
CA ASP A 94 -14.97 -25.08 -11.03
C ASP A 94 -13.67 -24.38 -11.53
N PRO A 95 -13.55 -24.04 -12.82
CA PRO A 95 -12.36 -23.41 -13.38
C PRO A 95 -12.04 -22.05 -12.73
N ILE A 96 -13.06 -21.25 -12.41
CA ILE A 96 -12.91 -19.93 -11.79
C ILE A 96 -12.39 -20.09 -10.36
N ALA A 97 -12.90 -21.08 -9.63
CA ALA A 97 -12.40 -21.40 -8.29
C ALA A 97 -10.93 -21.83 -8.31
N TRP A 98 -10.50 -22.60 -9.31
CA TRP A 98 -9.09 -22.96 -9.48
C TRP A 98 -8.21 -21.76 -9.82
N THR A 99 -8.65 -20.88 -10.74
CA THR A 99 -7.94 -19.64 -11.03
C THR A 99 -7.77 -18.79 -9.78
N ALA A 100 -8.83 -18.63 -8.98
CA ALA A 100 -8.78 -17.86 -7.74
C ALA A 100 -7.77 -18.43 -6.74
N ARG A 101 -7.68 -19.76 -6.58
CA ARG A 101 -6.69 -20.42 -5.72
C ARG A 101 -5.26 -20.15 -6.18
N ILE A 102 -5.00 -20.22 -7.49
CA ILE A 102 -3.70 -19.90 -8.06
C ILE A 102 -3.36 -18.43 -7.80
N THR A 103 -4.30 -17.51 -8.05
CA THR A 103 -4.12 -16.08 -7.79
C THR A 103 -3.86 -15.81 -6.31
N GLN A 104 -4.51 -16.51 -5.38
CA GLN A 104 -4.21 -16.42 -3.94
C GLN A 104 -2.78 -16.84 -3.62
N GLY A 105 -2.29 -17.92 -4.26
CA GLY A 105 -0.89 -18.35 -4.13
C GLY A 105 0.09 -17.29 -4.62
N VAL A 106 -0.16 -16.73 -5.81
CA VAL A 106 0.66 -15.64 -6.39
C VAL A 106 0.62 -14.39 -5.49
N LEU A 107 -0.56 -14.04 -4.97
CA LEU A 107 -0.73 -12.89 -4.07
C LEU A 107 0.07 -13.08 -2.77
N SER A 108 0.08 -14.29 -2.22
CA SER A 108 0.88 -14.62 -1.03
C SER A 108 2.39 -14.42 -1.27
N LEU A 109 2.90 -14.89 -2.41
CA LEU A 109 4.30 -14.68 -2.79
C LEU A 109 4.64 -13.20 -3.01
N ALA A 110 3.76 -12.46 -3.70
CA ALA A 110 3.92 -11.03 -3.89
C ALA A 110 3.95 -10.29 -2.53
N TYR A 111 3.11 -10.71 -1.58
CA TYR A 111 3.10 -10.15 -0.23
C TYR A 111 4.40 -10.46 0.54
N ALA A 112 4.96 -11.67 0.41
CA ALA A 112 6.25 -12.00 1.02
C ALA A 112 7.38 -11.10 0.50
N VAL A 113 7.44 -10.85 -0.81
CA VAL A 113 8.40 -9.91 -1.42
C VAL A 113 8.17 -8.49 -0.89
N SER A 114 6.91 -8.06 -0.80
CA SER A 114 6.55 -6.75 -0.25
C SER A 114 7.03 -6.61 1.20
N VAL A 115 6.75 -7.57 2.08
CA VAL A 115 7.18 -7.53 3.49
C VAL A 115 8.69 -7.47 3.62
N ALA A 116 9.43 -8.31 2.88
CA ALA A 116 10.90 -8.28 2.88
C ALA A 116 11.43 -6.90 2.48
N TYR A 117 10.80 -6.29 1.48
CA TYR A 117 11.15 -4.96 1.03
C TYR A 117 10.86 -3.87 2.07
N TYR A 118 9.73 -3.94 2.77
CA TYR A 118 9.41 -3.05 3.89
C TYR A 118 10.42 -3.15 5.03
N LEU A 119 10.82 -4.38 5.39
CA LEU A 119 11.83 -4.61 6.42
C LEU A 119 13.19 -4.02 6.02
N LYS A 120 13.57 -4.15 4.74
CA LYS A 120 14.80 -3.55 4.21
C LYS A 120 14.79 -2.03 4.35
N LEU A 121 13.70 -1.35 3.98
CA LEU A 121 13.59 0.11 4.14
C LEU A 121 13.67 0.54 5.60
N LEU A 122 12.95 -0.18 6.47
CA LEU A 122 12.98 0.10 7.90
C LEU A 122 14.41 0.00 8.43
N ALA A 123 15.16 -1.03 8.02
CA ALA A 123 16.56 -1.19 8.36
C ALA A 123 17.41 -0.04 7.81
N GLU A 124 17.26 0.32 6.53
CA GLU A 124 17.99 1.43 5.91
C GLU A 124 17.76 2.75 6.65
N PHE A 125 16.52 3.11 6.98
CA PHE A 125 16.21 4.34 7.71
C PHE A 125 16.62 4.30 9.18
N SER A 126 16.51 3.14 9.85
CA SER A 126 16.85 3.00 11.27
C SER A 126 18.36 2.96 11.50
N LEU A 127 19.12 2.39 10.57
CA LEU A 127 20.59 2.27 10.66
C LEU A 127 21.32 3.48 10.09
N LYS A 128 20.69 4.30 9.23
CA LYS A 128 21.31 5.52 8.68
C LYS A 128 21.92 6.48 9.73
N PRO A 129 21.33 6.67 10.93
CA PRO A 129 21.92 7.50 11.98
C PRO A 129 23.03 6.81 12.77
N VAL A 130 23.16 5.48 12.64
CA VAL A 130 24.16 4.69 13.36
C VAL A 130 25.43 4.68 12.53
N THR A 131 26.38 5.55 12.89
CA THR A 131 27.77 5.45 12.39
C THR A 131 28.37 4.18 12.98
N ILE A 132 28.38 3.10 12.20
CA ILE A 132 29.15 1.91 12.54
C ILE A 132 30.59 2.23 12.13
N ASP A 133 31.44 2.57 13.10
CA ASP A 133 32.87 2.71 12.85
C ASP A 133 33.40 1.36 12.34
N PRO A 134 34.16 1.31 11.23
CA PRO A 134 34.82 0.08 10.82
C PRO A 134 35.80 -0.33 11.92
N ALA A 135 35.71 -1.59 12.36
CA ALA A 135 36.69 -2.21 13.25
C ALA A 135 38.04 -2.42 12.55
#